data_AF-A0A519GGC9-F1
#
_entry.id   AF-A0A519GGC9-F1
#
_cell.length_a   1.000
_cell.length_b   1.000
_cell.length_c   1.000
_cell.angle_alpha   90.00
_cell.angle_beta   90.00
_cell.angle_gamma   90.00
#
_symmetry.space_group_name_H-M   'P 1'
#
loop_
_entity.id
_entity.type
_entity.pdbx_description
1 polymer ?
#
loop_
_entity_poly.entity_id
_entity_poly.type
_entity_poly.pdbx_seq_one_letter_code
_entity_poly.pdbx_strand_id
1 'polypeptide(L)' 'LFETPEARAWWGGAWAERALHSSFADNVLRLGVADRAALERISAAWRDWADSDDGWFLMPHGEVLARG' A
#
# COMPACT_ATOMS: atom_id res chain seq x y z
N LEU A 1 -5.39 -3.42 13.91
CA LEU A 1 -5.27 -1.99 13.59
C LEU A 1 -3.79 -1.65 13.69
N PHE A 2 -3.22 -1.01 12.68
CA PHE A 2 -1.80 -0.64 12.63
C PHE A 2 -1.68 0.87 12.70
N GLU A 3 -1.59 1.40 13.92
CA GLU A 3 -1.74 2.84 14.21
C GLU A 3 -0.55 3.43 15.01
N THR A 4 0.35 2.60 15.54
CA THR A 4 1.54 3.12 16.22
C THR A 4 2.51 3.72 15.18
N PRO A 5 3.33 4.72 15.54
CA PRO A 5 4.33 5.28 14.64
C PRO A 5 5.25 4.22 14.01
N GLU A 6 5.67 3.23 14.81
CA GLU A 6 6.48 2.10 14.33
C GLU A 6 5.71 1.22 13.32
N ALA A 7 4.44 0.91 13.61
CA ALA A 7 3.62 0.11 12.70
C ALA A 7 3.36 0.85 11.39
N ARG A 8 3.09 2.16 11.44
CA ARG A 8 2.95 3.00 10.24
C ARG A 8 4.22 3.06 9.43
N ALA A 9 5.37 3.31 10.06
CA ALA A 9 6.67 3.35 9.38
C ALA A 9 6.97 2.02 8.68
N TRP A 10 6.72 0.90 9.37
CA TRP A 10 6.93 -0.43 8.81
C TRP A 10 6.01 -0.70 7.60
N TRP A 11 4.71 -0.47 7.74
CA TRP A 11 3.74 -0.72 6.66
C TRP A 11 3.92 0.23 5.48
N GLY A 12 4.08 1.52 5.74
CA GLY A 12 4.26 2.54 4.71
C GLY A 12 5.56 2.34 3.96
N GLY A 13 6.66 2.03 4.65
CA GLY A 13 7.94 1.67 4.02
C GLY A 13 7.82 0.43 3.12
N ALA A 14 7.23 -0.65 3.63
CA ALA A 14 7.05 -1.89 2.87
C ALA A 14 6.17 -1.70 1.63
N TRP A 15 5.10 -0.89 1.71
CA TRP A 15 4.27 -0.58 0.54
C TRP A 15 4.92 0.43 -0.42
N ALA A 16 5.67 1.39 0.08
CA ALA A 16 6.43 2.33 -0.75
C ALA A 16 7.46 1.61 -1.61
N GLU A 17 8.16 0.62 -1.05
CA GLU A 17 9.07 -0.26 -1.80
C GLU A 17 8.30 -1.17 -2.76
N ARG A 18 7.24 -1.84 -2.29
CA ARG A 18 6.42 -2.73 -3.12
C ARG A 18 5.84 -2.04 -4.35
N ALA A 19 5.44 -0.78 -4.22
CA ALA A 19 4.92 0.02 -5.33
C ALA A 19 5.92 0.18 -6.49
N LEU A 20 7.23 0.07 -6.23
CA LEU A 20 8.29 0.29 -7.22
C LEU A 20 9.07 -0.97 -7.59
N HIS A 21 9.25 -1.89 -6.64
CA HIS A 21 10.22 -2.98 -6.72
C HIS A 21 9.58 -4.32 -6.37
N SER A 22 8.50 -4.66 -7.06
CA SER A 22 7.85 -5.96 -6.88
C SER A 22 7.07 -6.37 -8.12
N SER A 23 6.54 -7.60 -8.09
CA SER A 23 5.61 -8.09 -9.12
C SER A 23 4.35 -7.23 -9.24
N PHE A 24 3.97 -6.44 -8.22
CA PHE A 24 2.91 -5.45 -8.35
C PHE A 24 3.26 -4.39 -9.41
N ALA A 25 4.46 -3.80 -9.31
CA ALA A 25 4.95 -2.78 -10.25
C ALA A 25 5.06 -3.36 -11.67
N ASP A 26 5.66 -4.55 -11.79
CA ASP A 26 5.81 -5.25 -13.08
C ASP A 26 4.45 -5.50 -13.74
N ASN A 27 3.45 -5.95 -12.95
CA ASN A 27 2.12 -6.21 -13.46
C ASN A 27 1.39 -4.93 -13.90
N VAL A 28 1.51 -3.83 -13.13
CA VAL A 28 0.90 -2.54 -13.50
C VAL A 28 1.41 -2.07 -14.86
N LEU A 29 2.73 -2.12 -15.08
CA LEU A 29 3.36 -1.71 -16.34
C LEU A 29 3.01 -2.68 -17.48
N ARG A 30 3.14 -3.99 -17.23
CA ARG A 30 2.87 -5.03 -18.24
C ARG A 30 1.42 -5.01 -18.72
N LEU A 31 0.47 -4.72 -17.83
CA LEU A 31 -0.95 -4.64 -18.15
C LEU A 31 -1.37 -3.25 -18.67
N GLY A 32 -0.45 -2.27 -18.69
CA GLY A 32 -0.75 -0.90 -19.11
C GLY A 32 -1.75 -0.18 -18.20
N VAL A 33 -1.88 -0.60 -16.93
CA VAL A 33 -2.82 0.00 -15.96
C VAL A 33 -2.36 1.41 -15.56
N ALA A 34 -1.04 1.61 -15.44
CA ALA A 34 -0.44 2.90 -15.16
C ALA A 34 1.02 2.93 -15.63
N ASP A 35 1.64 4.12 -15.62
CA ASP A 35 3.04 4.32 -15.96
C ASP A 35 3.95 4.34 -14.71
N ARG A 36 5.26 4.44 -14.96
CA ARG A 36 6.27 4.52 -13.90
C ARG A 36 6.07 5.75 -12.99
N ALA A 37 5.66 6.88 -13.54
CA ALA A 37 5.43 8.11 -12.77
C ALA A 37 4.27 7.93 -11.79
N ALA A 38 3.22 7.20 -12.16
CA ALA A 38 2.13 6.85 -11.25
C ALA A 38 2.60 5.96 -10.09
N LEU A 39 3.45 4.98 -10.36
CA LEU A 39 4.02 4.11 -9.31
C LEU A 39 4.89 4.92 -8.32
N GLU A 40 5.65 5.89 -8.80
CA GLU A 40 6.42 6.82 -7.94
C GLU A 40 5.52 7.68 -7.07
N ARG A 41 4.40 8.19 -7.61
CA ARG A 41 3.41 8.92 -6.81
C ARG A 41 2.77 8.04 -5.74
N ILE A 42 2.48 6.78 -6.06
CA ILE A 42 1.95 5.81 -5.08
C ILE A 42 2.99 5.54 -3.98
N SER A 43 4.26 5.35 -4.36
CA SER A 43 5.36 5.15 -3.41
C SER A 43 5.53 6.34 -2.46
N ALA A 44 5.46 7.57 -2.98
CA ALA A 44 5.50 8.79 -2.18
C ALA A 44 4.30 8.88 -1.23
N ALA A 45 3.09 8.63 -1.73
CA ALA A 45 1.87 8.67 -0.91
C ALA A 45 1.90 7.69 0.27
N TRP A 46 2.53 6.52 0.11
CA TRP A 46 2.73 5.59 1.24
C TRP A 46 3.69 6.10 2.31
N ARG A 47 4.70 6.88 1.92
CA ARG A 47 5.60 7.56 2.88
C ARG A 47 4.87 8.70 3.58
N ASP A 48 4.15 9.53 2.83
CA ASP A 48 3.35 10.63 3.37
C ASP A 48 2.29 10.11 4.36
N TRP A 49 1.63 8.99 4.04
CA TRP A 49 0.67 8.34 4.95
C TRP A 49 1.34 7.84 6.25
N ALA A 50 2.55 7.32 6.17
CA ALA A 50 3.26 6.81 7.35
C ALA A 50 3.58 7.92 8.36
N ASP A 51 3.84 9.12 7.84
CA ASP A 51 4.12 10.34 8.61
C ASP A 51 2.84 11.01 9.17
N SER A 52 1.65 10.56 8.76
CA SER A 52 0.37 11.11 9.23
C SER A 52 0.06 10.61 10.64
N ASP A 53 -0.07 11.53 11.61
CA ASP A 53 -0.35 11.20 13.01
C ASP A 53 -1.71 10.52 13.23
N ASP A 54 -2.68 10.81 12.36
CA ASP A 54 -4.02 10.20 12.32
C ASP A 54 -4.12 8.95 11.42
N GLY A 55 -2.99 8.52 10.83
CA GLY A 55 -2.93 7.38 9.94
C GLY A 55 -3.20 6.06 10.65
N TRP A 56 -4.06 5.24 10.06
CA TRP A 56 -4.28 3.86 10.48
C TRP A 56 -4.43 2.95 9.27
N PHE A 57 -3.95 1.70 9.40
CA PHE A 57 -4.09 0.68 8.38
C PHE A 57 -4.75 -0.57 9.00
N LEU A 58 -5.58 -1.25 8.21
CA LEU A 58 -6.22 -2.50 8.59
C LEU A 58 -6.24 -3.44 7.39
N MET A 59 -5.78 -4.67 7.60
CA MET A 59 -5.90 -5.77 6.66
C MET A 59 -6.61 -6.92 7.38
N PRO A 60 -7.96 -6.95 7.35
CA PRO A 60 -8.71 -8.00 8.01
C PRO A 60 -8.73 -9.26 7.13
N HIS A 61 -8.62 -10.42 7.77
CA HIS A 61 -8.88 -11.71 7.12
C HIS A 61 -10.23 -12.21 7.61
N GLY A 62 -11.18 -12.36 6.69
CA GLY A 62 -12.53 -12.81 7.01
C GLY A 62 -13.18 -13.49 5.83
N GLU A 63 -14.26 -14.23 6.11
CA GLU A 63 -15.08 -14.90 5.11
C GLU A 63 -16.44 -14.20 5.00
N VAL A 64 -16.95 -14.07 3.79
CA VAL A 64 -18.33 -13.60 3.54
C VAL A 64 -19.24 -14.81 3.43
N LEU A 65 -20.11 -15.02 4.43
CA LEU A 65 -21.14 -16.04 4.39
C LEU A 65 -22.38 -15.49 3.67
N ALA A 66 -22.50 -15.73 2.37
CA ALA A 66 -23.71 -15.42 1.63
C ALA A 66 -24.81 -16.45 1.98
N ARG A 67 -25.95 -15.98 2.47
CA ARG A 67 -27.16 -16.80 2.67
C ARG A 67 -28.23 -16.30 1.70
N GLY A 68 -28.73 -17.21 0.87
CA GLY A 68 -29.88 -16.99 -0.02
C GLY A 68 -31.20 -17.34 0.66
#